data_AF-A1K8V7-F1
#
_entry.id   AF-A1K8V7-F1
#
_cell.length_a   1.000
_cell.length_b   1.000
_cell.length_c   1.000
_cell.angle_alpha   90.00
_cell.angle_beta   90.00
_cell.angle_gamma   90.00
#
_symmetry.space_group_name_H-M   'P 1'
#
loop_
_entity.id
_entity.type
_entity.pdbx_description
1 polymer ?
#
loop_
_entity_poly.entity_id
_entity_poly.type
_entity_poly.pdbx_seq_one_letter_code
_entity_poly.pdbx_strand_id
1 'polypeptide(L)'
;MEERLREQFENLIGEYGTTKTLGRQIVTLSGFMAQDTITAPIAQQLANLSRQLVLQDMFDSLMQSLNNSTRALGGQRAAPRAEDAPCLALDLNRLIEQIETVRRDITASEPINYSELIAWLVQQARAQKILRSRGRR
;
A
#
# COMPACT_ATOMS: atom_id res chain seq x y z
N MET A 1 12.12 -11.57 17.83
CA MET A 1 10.85 -10.88 17.53
C MET A 1 10.98 -9.39 17.84
N GLU A 2 11.40 -9.04 19.06
CA GLU A 2 11.64 -7.65 19.49
C GLU A 2 12.73 -6.93 18.66
N GLU A 3 13.85 -7.59 18.33
CA GLU A 3 14.91 -6.99 17.51
C GLU A 3 14.42 -6.57 16.11
N ARG A 4 13.60 -7.43 15.48
CA ARG A 4 13.00 -7.17 14.17
C ARG A 4 11.98 -6.02 14.22
N LEU A 5 11.23 -5.87 15.32
CA LEU A 5 10.33 -4.74 15.52
C LEU A 5 11.12 -3.45 15.69
N ARG A 6 12.22 -3.47 16.45
CA ARG A 6 13.10 -2.32 16.63
C ARG A 6 13.68 -1.85 15.28
N GLU A 7 14.20 -2.75 14.47
CA GLU A 7 14.70 -2.43 13.12
C GLU A 7 13.61 -1.81 12.24
N GLN A 8 12.37 -2.33 12.30
CA GLN A 8 11.25 -1.76 11.55
C GLN A 8 10.87 -0.35 12.02
N PHE A 9 10.95 -0.06 13.32
CA PHE A 9 10.76 1.29 13.87
C PHE A 9 11.88 2.24 13.48
N GLU A 10 13.14 1.78 13.51
CA GLU A 10 14.28 2.59 13.08
C GLU A 10 14.22 2.91 11.58
N ASN A 11 13.80 1.95 10.75
CA ASN A 11 13.57 2.17 9.32
C ASN A 11 12.41 3.16 9.08
N LEU A 12 11.32 3.05 9.84
CA LEU A 12 10.18 3.96 9.75
C LEU A 12 10.55 5.40 10.15
N ILE A 13 11.52 5.60 11.04
CA ILE A 13 12.01 6.91 11.48
C ILE A 13 13.13 7.43 10.56
N GLY A 14 13.90 6.54 9.93
CA GLY A 14 15.10 6.87 9.15
C GLY A 14 14.91 7.03 7.64
N GLU A 15 13.87 6.44 7.04
CA GLU A 15 13.71 6.46 5.57
C GLU A 15 12.81 7.59 5.03
N TYR A 16 13.30 8.28 3.99
CA TYR A 16 12.49 9.02 3.01
C TYR A 16 11.86 8.04 2.01
N GLY A 17 11.11 7.05 2.50
CA GLY A 17 10.45 6.04 1.67
C GLY A 17 9.23 6.59 0.93
N THR A 18 8.76 5.88 -0.10
CA THR A 18 7.46 6.18 -0.71
C THR A 18 6.34 6.02 0.32
N THR A 19 5.30 6.85 0.25
CA THR A 19 4.14 6.82 1.17
C THR A 19 3.50 5.42 1.26
N LYS A 20 3.58 4.63 0.19
CA LYS A 20 3.13 3.24 0.12
C LYS A 20 3.95 2.29 1.01
N THR A 21 5.28 2.41 1.01
CA THR A 21 6.17 1.60 1.88
C THR A 21 5.93 1.93 3.34
N LEU A 22 5.87 3.23 3.67
CA LEU A 22 5.57 3.70 5.02
C LEU A 22 4.21 3.18 5.49
N GLY A 23 3.19 3.27 4.63
CA GLY A 23 1.86 2.74 4.92
C GLY A 23 1.86 1.25 5.28
N ARG A 24 2.57 0.43 4.50
CA ARG A 24 2.70 -1.02 4.77
C ARG A 24 3.39 -1.30 6.10
N GLN A 25 4.45 -0.57 6.43
CA GLN A 25 5.15 -0.69 7.71
C GLN A 25 4.22 -0.34 8.88
N ILE A 26 3.46 0.76 8.77
CA ILE A 26 2.49 1.17 9.80
C ILE A 26 1.42 0.10 10.02
N VAL A 27 0.80 -0.41 8.96
CA VAL A 27 -0.21 -1.48 9.06
C VAL A 27 0.38 -2.74 9.70
N THR A 28 1.58 -3.13 9.28
CA THR A 28 2.28 -4.31 9.81
C THR A 28 2.58 -4.15 11.29
N LEU A 29 3.16 -3.02 11.70
CA LEU A 29 3.48 -2.71 13.11
C LEU A 29 2.21 -2.63 13.96
N SER A 30 1.13 -2.05 13.43
CA SER A 30 -0.15 -1.98 14.14
C SER A 30 -0.73 -3.36 14.45
N GLY A 31 -0.56 -4.33 13.55
CA GLY A 31 -0.99 -5.71 13.76
C GLY A 31 -0.22 -6.43 14.88
N PHE A 32 1.06 -6.09 15.08
CA PHE A 32 1.86 -6.59 16.21
C PHE A 32 1.50 -5.90 17.53
N MET A 33 1.00 -4.66 17.48
CA MET A 33 0.73 -3.82 18.65
C MET A 33 -0.72 -3.82 19.11
N ALA A 34 -1.63 -4.49 18.40
CA ALA A 34 -3.07 -4.55 18.67
C ALA A 34 -3.46 -5.28 19.99
N GLN A 35 -2.51 -5.54 20.89
CA GLN A 35 -2.77 -6.17 22.18
C GLN A 35 -3.36 -5.20 23.22
N ASP A 36 -3.18 -3.88 23.02
CA ASP A 36 -3.78 -2.82 23.85
C ASP A 36 -4.83 -2.03 23.05
N THR A 37 -5.76 -1.40 23.78
CA THR A 37 -6.92 -0.67 23.27
C THR A 37 -6.55 0.34 22.17
N ILE A 38 -6.80 -0.04 20.92
CA ILE A 38 -6.74 0.87 19.76
C ILE A 38 -7.93 1.84 19.89
N THR A 39 -7.66 3.14 19.84
CA THR A 39 -8.73 4.15 19.88
C THR A 39 -9.49 4.13 18.55
N ALA A 40 -10.80 4.41 18.59
CA ALA A 40 -11.65 4.47 17.40
C ALA A 40 -11.07 5.31 16.22
N PRO A 41 -10.51 6.52 16.43
CA PRO A 41 -9.93 7.30 15.33
C PRO A 41 -8.71 6.62 14.70
N ILE A 42 -7.84 5.99 15.51
CA ILE A 42 -6.67 5.26 15.00
C ILE A 42 -7.10 4.02 14.23
N ALA A 43 -8.08 3.27 14.75
CA ALA A 43 -8.65 2.12 14.06
C ALA A 43 -9.22 2.50 12.69
N GLN A 44 -9.95 3.61 12.61
CA GLN A 44 -10.51 4.13 11.36
C GLN A 44 -9.39 4.53 10.38
N GLN A 45 -8.37 5.25 10.84
CA GLN A 45 -7.23 5.63 10.00
C GLN A 45 -6.45 4.41 9.50
N LEU A 46 -6.24 3.38 10.32
CA LEU A 46 -5.59 2.13 9.91
C LEU A 46 -6.43 1.35 8.88
N ALA A 47 -7.75 1.32 9.05
CA ALA A 47 -8.66 0.70 8.08
C ALA A 47 -8.63 1.44 6.73
N ASN A 48 -8.67 2.78 6.76
CA ASN A 48 -8.53 3.61 5.58
C ASN A 48 -7.17 3.43 4.89
N LEU A 49 -6.08 3.38 5.66
CA LEU A 49 -4.73 3.10 5.17
C LEU A 49 -4.63 1.74 4.50
N SER A 50 -5.14 0.70 5.14
CA SER A 50 -5.18 -0.66 4.57
C SER A 50 -5.95 -0.69 3.25
N ARG A 51 -7.14 -0.08 3.20
CA ARG A 51 -7.93 0.02 1.96
C ARG A 51 -7.17 0.76 0.87
N GLN A 52 -6.54 1.90 1.19
CA GLN A 52 -5.79 2.69 0.20
C GLN A 52 -4.61 1.90 -0.38
N LEU A 53 -3.88 1.14 0.45
CA LEU A 53 -2.79 0.28 0.00
C LEU A 53 -3.26 -0.81 -0.96
N VAL A 54 -4.41 -1.44 -0.68
CA VAL A 54 -5.02 -2.46 -1.56
C VAL A 54 -5.41 -1.84 -2.90
N LEU A 55 -6.02 -0.66 -2.90
CA LEU A 55 -6.38 0.04 -4.14
C LEU A 55 -5.14 0.40 -4.97
N GLN A 56 -4.06 0.86 -4.32
CA GLN A 56 -2.79 1.12 -4.99
C GLN A 56 -2.16 -0.15 -5.58
N ASP A 57 -2.22 -1.28 -4.88
CA ASP A 57 -1.74 -2.58 -5.40
C ASP A 57 -2.56 -3.05 -6.59
N MET A 58 -3.88 -2.90 -6.53
CA MET A 58 -4.78 -3.24 -7.62
C MET A 58 -4.52 -2.35 -8.84
N PHE A 59 -4.30 -1.05 -8.65
CA PHE A 59 -3.92 -0.13 -9.72
C PHE A 59 -2.61 -0.54 -10.39
N ASP A 60 -1.57 -0.85 -9.61
CA ASP A 60 -0.28 -1.28 -10.14
C ASP A 60 -0.40 -2.59 -10.94
N SER A 61 -1.20 -3.54 -10.45
CA SER A 61 -1.47 -4.81 -11.15
C SER A 61 -2.22 -4.61 -12.47
N LEU A 62 -3.22 -3.73 -12.50
CA LEU A 62 -3.95 -3.38 -13.71
C LEU A 62 -3.04 -2.65 -14.72
N MET A 63 -2.23 -1.70 -14.27
CA MET A 63 -1.24 -1.01 -15.12
C MET A 63 -0.20 -1.97 -15.69
N GLN A 64 0.26 -2.96 -14.91
CA GLN A 64 1.15 -3.99 -15.42
C GLN A 64 0.46 -4.87 -16.47
N SER A 65 -0.81 -5.20 -16.25
CA SER A 65 -1.62 -5.95 -17.22
C SER A 65 -1.81 -5.17 -18.52
N LEU A 66 -2.08 -3.85 -18.44
CA LEU A 66 -2.13 -2.96 -19.60
C LEU A 66 -0.80 -2.94 -20.36
N ASN A 67 0.32 -2.80 -19.64
CA ASN A 67 1.66 -2.81 -20.22
C ASN A 67 1.97 -4.13 -20.93
N ASN A 68 1.53 -5.26 -20.37
CA ASN A 68 1.71 -6.57 -20.99
C ASN A 68 0.88 -6.70 -22.27
N SER A 69 -0.39 -6.26 -22.25
CA SER A 69 -1.27 -6.29 -23.42
C SER A 69 -0.77 -5.37 -24.55
N THR A 70 -0.26 -4.19 -24.23
CA THR A 70 0.31 -3.26 -25.23
C THR A 70 1.64 -3.75 -25.79
N ARG A 71 2.50 -4.38 -24.98
CA ARG A 71 3.74 -5.02 -25.45
C ARG A 71 3.46 -6.24 -26.33
N ALA A 72 2.44 -7.02 -26.02
CA ALA A 72 2.01 -8.13 -26.89
C ALA A 72 1.60 -7.63 -28.28
N LEU A 73 0.94 -6.46 -28.35
CA LEU A 73 0.60 -5.80 -29.61
C LEU A 73 1.81 -5.22 -30.36
N GLY A 74 2.85 -4.76 -29.64
CA GLY A 74 4.05 -4.17 -30.24
C GLY A 74 5.20 -5.13 -30.56
N GLY A 75 5.15 -6.38 -30.08
CA GLY A 75 6.34 -7.25 -29.95
C GLY A 75 6.42 -8.52 -30.80
N GLN A 76 5.36 -9.02 -31.44
CA GLN A 76 5.42 -10.28 -32.22
C GLN A 76 4.55 -10.16 -33.48
N ARG A 77 5.08 -10.24 -34.71
CA ARG A 77 5.40 -11.45 -35.50
C ARG A 77 4.29 -12.49 -35.68
N ALA A 78 3.15 -12.33 -35.02
CA ALA A 78 1.90 -13.00 -35.32
C ALA A 78 0.84 -11.92 -35.28
N ALA A 79 0.52 -11.35 -36.44
CA ALA A 79 -0.63 -10.45 -36.55
C ALA A 79 -1.84 -11.19 -35.94
N PRO A 80 -2.55 -10.61 -34.96
CA PRO A 80 -3.83 -11.16 -34.54
C PRO A 80 -4.66 -11.35 -35.80
N ARG A 81 -5.33 -12.51 -35.95
CA ARG A 81 -6.25 -12.69 -37.08
C ARG A 81 -7.22 -11.51 -37.04
N ALA A 82 -7.62 -10.99 -38.18
CA ALA A 82 -8.51 -9.83 -38.25
C ALA A 82 -9.82 -10.01 -37.43
N GLU A 83 -10.17 -11.27 -37.14
CA GLU A 83 -11.29 -11.69 -36.29
C GLU A 83 -11.06 -11.48 -34.78
N ASP A 84 -9.80 -11.46 -34.30
CA ASP A 84 -9.45 -11.29 -32.88
C ASP A 84 -9.28 -9.82 -32.46
N ALA A 85 -9.09 -8.91 -33.43
CA ALA A 85 -8.91 -7.48 -33.21
C ALA A 85 -10.05 -6.80 -32.41
N PRO A 86 -11.35 -7.04 -32.69
CA PRO A 86 -12.43 -6.45 -31.90
C PRO A 86 -12.49 -6.99 -30.47
N CYS A 87 -12.14 -8.27 -30.25
CA CYS A 87 -12.08 -8.88 -28.92
C CYS A 87 -10.97 -8.24 -28.06
N LEU A 88 -9.78 -8.06 -28.65
CA LEU A 88 -8.64 -7.42 -27.99
C LEU A 88 -8.93 -5.94 -27.66
N ALA A 89 -9.64 -5.21 -28.52
CA ALA A 89 -10.03 -3.83 -28.27
C ALA A 89 -11.05 -3.72 -27.13
N LEU A 90 -12.03 -4.63 -27.07
CA LEU A 90 -13.00 -4.71 -25.97
C LEU A 90 -12.31 -4.99 -24.62
N ASP A 91 -11.34 -5.91 -24.60
CA ASP A 91 -10.62 -6.27 -23.38
C ASP A 91 -9.71 -5.12 -22.89
N LEU A 92 -9.07 -4.39 -23.79
CA LEU A 92 -8.32 -3.18 -23.44
C LEU A 92 -9.21 -2.07 -22.89
N ASN A 93 -10.37 -1.81 -23.49
CA ASN A 93 -11.31 -0.81 -23.01
C ASN A 93 -11.83 -1.15 -21.60
N ARG A 94 -12.18 -2.41 -21.35
CA ARG A 94 -12.56 -2.89 -20.01
C ARG A 94 -11.45 -2.68 -18.99
N LEU A 95 -10.21 -2.95 -19.37
CA LEU A 95 -9.06 -2.79 -18.49
C LEU A 95 -8.81 -1.31 -18.17
N ILE A 96 -8.98 -0.41 -19.14
CA ILE A 96 -8.91 1.05 -18.94
C ILE A 96 -10.03 1.52 -18.00
N GLU A 97 -11.28 1.07 -18.19
CA GLU A 97 -12.41 1.41 -17.32
C GLU A 97 -12.17 0.96 -15.86
N GLN A 98 -11.57 -0.22 -15.68
CA GLN A 98 -11.17 -0.71 -14.36
C GLN A 98 -10.10 0.21 -13.75
N ILE A 99 -9.05 0.56 -14.49
CA ILE A 99 -7.99 1.48 -14.04
C ILE A 99 -8.58 2.82 -13.60
N GLU A 100 -9.47 3.40 -14.40
CA GLU A 100 -10.11 4.69 -14.08
C GLU A 100 -10.99 4.61 -12.83
N THR A 101 -11.69 3.49 -12.64
CA THR A 101 -12.49 3.25 -11.44
C THR A 101 -11.59 3.17 -10.20
N VAL A 102 -10.52 2.36 -10.24
CA VAL A 102 -9.58 2.28 -9.13
C VAL A 102 -8.92 3.62 -8.85
N ARG A 103 -8.55 4.38 -9.88
CA ARG A 103 -7.98 5.72 -9.72
C ARG A 103 -8.93 6.68 -9.01
N ARG A 104 -10.23 6.63 -9.34
CA ARG A 104 -11.26 7.44 -8.67
C ARG A 104 -11.38 7.05 -7.20
N ASP A 105 -11.39 5.75 -6.90
CA ASP A 105 -11.49 5.24 -5.53
C ASP A 105 -10.26 5.62 -4.68
N ILE A 106 -9.06 5.62 -5.28
CA ILE A 106 -7.84 6.12 -4.63
C ILE A 106 -7.98 7.62 -4.31
N THR A 107 -8.52 8.40 -5.25
CA THR A 107 -8.66 9.86 -5.09
C THR A 107 -9.76 10.23 -4.09
N ALA A 108 -10.80 9.40 -3.98
CA ALA A 108 -11.89 9.56 -3.02
C ALA A 108 -11.54 9.10 -1.60
N SER A 109 -10.38 8.46 -1.42
CA SER A 109 -9.93 8.01 -0.09
C SER A 109 -9.62 9.19 0.82
N GLU A 110 -10.02 9.08 2.08
CA GLU A 110 -9.77 10.11 3.08
C GLU A 110 -8.27 10.32 3.32
N PRO A 111 -7.84 11.57 3.61
CA PRO A 111 -6.44 11.84 3.94
C PRO A 111 -6.04 11.12 5.23
N ILE A 112 -4.82 10.57 5.22
CA ILE A 112 -4.28 9.81 6.35
C ILE A 112 -3.32 10.69 7.13
N ASN A 113 -3.54 10.80 8.43
CA ASN A 113 -2.63 11.50 9.32
C ASN A 113 -1.48 10.57 9.75
N TYR A 114 -0.48 10.42 8.89
CA TYR A 114 0.69 9.60 9.16
C TYR A 114 1.41 10.00 10.47
N SER A 115 1.44 11.29 10.80
CA SER A 115 2.09 11.78 12.02
C SER A 115 1.43 11.23 13.29
N GLU A 116 0.11 11.14 13.29
CA GLU A 116 -0.68 10.62 14.40
C GLU A 116 -0.55 9.10 14.52
N LEU A 117 -0.59 8.37 13.40
CA LEU A 117 -0.37 6.92 13.37
C LEU A 117 1.03 6.55 13.88
N ILE A 118 2.06 7.30 13.47
CA ILE A 118 3.44 7.09 13.91
C ILE A 118 3.58 7.41 15.40
N ALA A 119 3.02 8.52 15.87
CA ALA A 119 3.06 8.88 17.29
C ALA A 119 2.39 7.82 18.17
N TRP A 120 1.23 7.31 17.74
CA TRP A 120 0.55 6.20 18.40
C TRP A 120 1.42 4.92 18.43
N LEU A 121 2.01 4.52 17.30
CA LEU A 121 2.91 3.36 17.25
C LEU A 121 4.11 3.52 18.19
N VAL A 122 4.73 4.70 18.25
CA VAL A 122 5.85 4.97 19.17
C VAL A 122 5.41 4.88 20.63
N GLN A 123 4.20 5.37 20.96
CA GLN A 123 3.65 5.25 22.32
C GLN A 123 3.45 3.78 22.71
N GLN A 124 2.88 2.98 21.81
CA GLN A 124 2.69 1.53 22.02
C GLN A 124 4.03 0.81 22.17
N ALA A 125 5.01 1.12 21.32
CA ALA A 125 6.35 0.56 21.39
C ALA A 125 7.07 0.86 22.71
N ARG A 126 6.84 2.05 23.29
CA ARG A 126 7.36 2.44 24.61
C ARG A 126 6.64 1.69 25.73
N ALA A 127 5.32 1.57 25.69
CA ALA A 127 4.53 0.83 26.67
C ALA A 127 4.98 -0.64 26.75
N GLN A 128 5.24 -1.25 25.59
CA GLN A 128 5.73 -2.62 25.46
C GLN A 128 7.24 -2.77 25.71
N LYS A 129 7.97 -1.70 26.07
CA LYS A 129 9.42 -1.66 26.29
C LYS A 129 10.27 -2.16 25.10
N ILE A 130 9.71 -2.14 23.88
CA ILE A 130 10.42 -2.51 22.63
C ILE A 130 11.46 -1.45 22.31
N LEU A 131 11.08 -0.18 22.39
CA LEU A 131 12.00 0.95 22.34
C LEU A 131 12.60 1.18 23.73
N ARG A 132 13.49 0.29 24.19
CA ARG A 132 14.33 0.64 25.35
C ARG A 132 15.16 1.85 24.95
N SER A 133 14.92 2.97 25.64
CA SER A 133 15.78 4.16 25.60
C SER A 133 17.22 3.67 25.64
N ARG A 134 17.97 3.91 24.55
CA ARG A 134 19.39 3.63 24.48
C ARG A 134 20.04 4.44 25.61
N GLY A 135 20.23 3.80 26.76
CA GLY A 135 21.02 4.36 27.84
C GLY A 135 22.41 4.58 27.28
N ARG A 136 22.82 5.85 27.25
CA ARG A 136 24.21 6.29 27.05
C ARG A 136 25.18 5.27 27.66
N ARG A 137 26.09 4.76 26.84
CA ARG A 137 27.46 4.47 27.25
C ARG A 137 28.37 5.07 26.19
#